data_AF-A0A4Q2X4X2-F1
#
_entry.id   AF-A0A4Q2X4X2-F1
#
_cell.length_a   1.000
_cell.length_b   1.000
_cell.length_c   1.000
_cell.angle_alpha   90.00
_cell.angle_beta   90.00
_cell.angle_gamma   90.00
#
_symmetry.space_group_name_H-M   'P 1'
#
loop_
_entity.id
_entity.type
_entity.pdbx_description
1 polymer ?
#
loop_
_entity_poly.entity_id
_entity_poly.type
_entity_poly.pdbx_seq_one_letter_code
_entity_poly.pdbx_strand_id
1 'polypeptide(L)'
;MLRCPAVLLFLASSLHAQVDTWDLPPVSYSDTPATDAVAKLAERWKKDPSTMPEGTPLERVRKILAELKVPEASQILVFSKTSKQTALIGPGNPRALYFSSNCYVGYVPGGAVEVAVQDSRLGTVFYHIDIGNDARPVKVERDTSECMSCHATGRTENVPGLMIRSVYPDENGHPMLSLGSGLITHETPIPERWGGYWVTGAVSMPHLGNTTYQDARSAEPAMRPLADLTGKVDAAKYPRMTSDIVALMVLEHQC
;
A
#
# COMPACT_ATOMS: atom_id res chain seq x y z
N MET A 1 -65.64 26.52 -12.45
CA MET A 1 -65.24 25.35 -11.65
C MET A 1 -63.83 25.60 -11.12
N LEU A 2 -63.67 25.53 -9.79
CA LEU A 2 -62.49 25.98 -9.04
C LEU A 2 -61.23 25.16 -9.39
N ARG A 3 -60.10 25.84 -9.58
CA ARG A 3 -58.76 25.22 -9.61
C ARG A 3 -58.24 25.07 -8.18
N CYS A 4 -57.97 23.83 -7.78
CA CYS A 4 -57.34 23.50 -6.50
C CYS A 4 -55.80 23.57 -6.68
N PRO A 5 -55.05 24.34 -5.86
CA PRO A 5 -53.60 24.34 -5.95
C PRO A 5 -53.04 23.12 -5.20
N ALA A 6 -52.34 22.24 -5.92
CA ALA A 6 -51.59 21.15 -5.31
C ALA A 6 -50.37 21.74 -4.58
N VAL A 7 -50.33 21.60 -3.26
CA VAL A 7 -49.16 21.93 -2.44
C VAL A 7 -48.19 20.76 -2.53
N LEU A 8 -47.05 20.97 -3.20
CA LEU A 8 -45.92 20.04 -3.14
C LEU A 8 -45.23 20.21 -1.77
N LEU A 9 -45.34 19.19 -0.91
CA LEU A 9 -44.48 19.06 0.26
C LEU A 9 -43.09 18.61 -0.20
N PHE A 10 -42.09 19.48 -0.09
CA PHE A 10 -40.69 19.08 -0.19
C PHE A 10 -40.27 18.42 1.14
N LEU A 11 -40.14 17.11 1.15
CA LEU A 11 -39.43 16.38 2.20
C LEU A 11 -37.94 16.71 2.07
N ALA A 12 -37.46 17.61 2.94
CA ALA A 12 -36.03 17.86 3.10
C ALA A 12 -35.36 16.59 3.63
N SER A 13 -34.74 15.82 2.73
CA SER A 13 -33.89 14.71 3.10
C SER A 13 -32.62 15.31 3.71
N SER A 14 -32.38 15.09 5.00
CA SER A 14 -31.14 15.49 5.64
C SER A 14 -29.97 14.75 4.96
N LEU A 15 -29.20 15.47 4.14
CA LEU A 15 -27.89 14.99 3.71
C LEU A 15 -27.02 14.89 4.96
N HIS A 16 -26.92 13.68 5.51
CA HIS A 16 -25.86 13.38 6.44
C HIS A 16 -24.59 13.27 5.61
N ALA A 17 -23.78 14.32 5.62
CA ALA A 17 -22.40 14.20 5.18
C ALA A 17 -21.79 13.03 5.96
N GLN A 18 -21.17 12.09 5.27
CA GLN A 18 -20.47 10.99 5.92
C GLN A 18 -19.43 11.63 6.84
N VAL A 19 -19.60 11.45 8.15
CA VAL A 19 -18.67 11.98 9.13
C VAL A 19 -17.58 10.95 9.33
N ASP A 20 -16.35 11.35 9.02
CA ASP A 20 -15.17 10.56 9.28
C ASP A 20 -14.92 10.50 10.78
N THR A 21 -15.39 9.43 11.41
CA THR A 21 -15.36 9.28 12.88
C THR A 21 -13.95 9.37 13.45
N TRP A 22 -12.94 8.95 12.68
CA TRP A 22 -11.53 9.06 13.02
C TRP A 22 -11.02 10.51 13.06
N ASP A 23 -11.72 11.47 12.45
CA ASP A 23 -11.38 12.89 12.49
C ASP A 23 -12.19 13.70 13.51
N LEU A 24 -13.01 13.04 14.32
CA LEU A 24 -13.72 13.66 15.44
C LEU A 24 -12.88 13.63 16.73
N PRO A 25 -13.19 14.52 17.71
CA PRO A 25 -12.66 14.38 19.06
C PRO A 25 -12.99 12.99 19.65
N PRO A 26 -12.06 12.37 20.42
CA PRO A 26 -10.82 12.96 20.94
C PRO A 26 -9.59 12.80 20.03
N VAL A 27 -9.70 12.07 18.91
CA VAL A 27 -8.56 11.78 18.03
C VAL A 27 -8.21 13.02 17.20
N SER A 28 -9.20 13.60 16.51
CA SER A 28 -9.02 14.72 15.57
C SER A 28 -7.80 14.48 14.67
N TYR A 29 -7.82 13.34 13.98
CA TYR A 29 -6.65 12.75 13.33
C TYR A 29 -5.91 13.75 12.44
N SER A 30 -6.61 14.50 11.60
CA SER A 30 -6.03 15.44 10.63
C SER A 30 -5.29 16.59 11.33
N ASP A 31 -5.87 17.12 12.41
CA ASP A 31 -5.35 18.30 13.12
C ASP A 31 -4.32 17.94 14.20
N THR A 32 -4.40 16.73 14.77
CA THR A 32 -3.50 16.28 15.82
C THR A 32 -2.11 16.00 15.23
N PRO A 33 -1.04 16.64 15.72
CA PRO A 33 0.33 16.36 15.26
C PRO A 33 0.76 14.93 15.59
N ALA A 34 1.41 14.29 14.61
CA ALA A 34 1.98 12.96 14.79
C ALA A 34 3.33 12.99 15.52
N THR A 35 3.63 11.91 16.24
CA THR A 35 4.83 11.74 17.07
C THR A 35 5.59 10.43 16.78
N ASP A 36 5.20 9.76 15.70
CA ASP A 36 5.80 8.51 15.22
C ASP A 36 7.24 8.69 14.69
N ALA A 37 7.81 7.58 14.21
CA ALA A 37 9.17 7.52 13.70
C ALA A 37 9.39 8.41 12.46
N VAL A 38 8.39 8.52 11.56
CA VAL A 38 8.49 9.32 10.34
C VAL A 38 8.37 10.81 10.66
N ALA A 39 7.47 11.19 11.58
CA ALA A 39 7.37 12.57 12.07
C ALA A 39 8.71 13.06 12.67
N LYS A 40 9.34 12.23 13.50
CA LYS A 40 10.67 12.51 14.09
C LYS A 40 11.76 12.60 13.03
N LEU A 41 11.73 11.72 12.03
CA LEU A 41 12.65 11.71 10.90
C LEU A 41 12.54 13.01 10.09
N ALA A 42 11.32 13.42 9.74
CA ALA A 42 11.04 14.64 9.00
C ALA A 42 11.54 15.89 9.75
N GLU A 43 11.27 15.99 11.05
CA GLU A 43 11.75 17.10 11.88
C GLU A 43 13.28 17.14 11.97
N ARG A 44 13.95 15.97 12.03
CA ARG A 44 15.41 15.91 12.02
C ARG A 44 15.98 16.39 10.69
N TRP A 45 15.47 15.91 9.56
CA TRP A 45 15.91 16.35 8.23
C TRP A 45 15.67 17.84 7.98
N LYS A 46 14.57 18.39 8.52
CA LYS A 46 14.30 19.82 8.44
C LYS A 46 15.32 20.65 9.23
N LYS A 47 15.74 20.17 10.41
CA LYS A 47 16.72 20.85 11.27
C LYS A 47 18.15 20.70 10.78
N ASP A 48 18.49 19.52 10.26
CA ASP A 48 19.81 19.21 9.74
C ASP A 48 19.70 18.44 8.41
N PRO A 49 19.61 19.17 7.27
CA PRO A 49 19.54 18.56 5.95
C PRO A 49 20.72 17.65 5.59
N SER A 50 21.87 17.77 6.28
CA SER A 50 23.02 16.89 6.04
C SER A 50 22.76 15.43 6.44
N THR A 51 21.71 15.20 7.26
CA THR A 51 21.26 13.86 7.66
C THR A 51 20.25 13.24 6.68
N MET A 52 19.93 13.93 5.57
CA MET A 52 19.05 13.39 4.53
C MET A 52 19.72 12.24 3.76
N PRO A 53 18.95 11.28 3.26
CA PRO A 53 19.50 10.17 2.50
C PRO A 53 19.98 10.64 1.11
N GLU A 54 21.26 10.40 0.85
CA GLU A 54 21.93 10.67 -0.43
C GLU A 54 22.19 9.39 -1.24
N GLY A 55 22.47 9.54 -2.53
CA GLY A 55 22.87 8.47 -3.45
C GLY A 55 21.87 8.21 -4.56
N THR A 56 21.98 7.04 -5.19
CA THR A 56 20.98 6.52 -6.13
C THR A 56 19.62 6.36 -5.44
N PRO A 57 18.51 6.30 -6.19
CA PRO A 57 17.18 6.09 -5.62
C PRO A 57 17.13 4.87 -4.67
N LEU A 58 17.75 3.75 -5.07
CA LEU A 58 17.80 2.54 -4.24
C LEU A 58 18.62 2.76 -2.96
N GLU A 59 19.76 3.45 -3.01
CA GLU A 59 20.55 3.77 -1.81
C GLU A 59 19.76 4.66 -0.84
N ARG A 60 19.00 5.63 -1.35
CA ARG A 60 18.14 6.46 -0.51
C ARG A 60 17.06 5.63 0.16
N VAL A 61 16.40 4.73 -0.56
CA VAL A 61 15.41 3.81 0.00
C VAL A 61 16.02 2.93 1.08
N ARG A 62 17.20 2.32 0.86
CA ARG A 62 17.90 1.52 1.88
C ARG A 62 18.20 2.32 3.14
N LYS A 63 18.65 3.58 3.00
CA LYS A 63 18.87 4.49 4.14
C LYS A 63 17.58 4.79 4.89
N ILE A 64 16.47 5.04 4.17
CA ILE A 64 15.15 5.26 4.78
C ILE A 64 14.69 4.01 5.55
N LEU A 65 14.82 2.82 4.96
CA LEU A 65 14.50 1.56 5.62
C LEU A 65 15.32 1.37 6.91
N ALA A 66 16.62 1.66 6.87
CA ALA A 66 17.50 1.58 8.03
C ALA A 66 17.08 2.55 9.16
N GLU A 67 16.78 3.80 8.82
CA GLU A 67 16.30 4.82 9.77
C GLU A 67 14.96 4.42 10.43
N LEU A 68 14.06 3.82 9.65
CA LEU A 68 12.77 3.32 10.13
C LEU A 68 12.86 1.92 10.75
N LYS A 69 14.05 1.31 10.78
CA LYS A 69 14.32 -0.05 11.28
C LYS A 69 13.44 -1.11 10.60
N VAL A 70 13.22 -0.95 9.30
CA VAL A 70 12.48 -1.89 8.47
C VAL A 70 13.48 -2.79 7.73
N PRO A 71 13.48 -4.11 7.95
CA PRO A 71 14.47 -5.00 7.36
C PRO A 71 14.24 -5.20 5.85
N GLU A 72 15.28 -5.08 5.03
CA GLU A 72 15.23 -5.42 3.59
C GLU A 72 14.76 -6.86 3.33
N ALA A 73 14.98 -7.77 4.29
CA ALA A 73 14.53 -9.16 4.21
C ALA A 73 13.00 -9.32 4.18
N SER A 74 12.23 -8.30 4.61
CA SER A 74 10.76 -8.29 4.55
C SER A 74 10.20 -7.96 3.15
N GLN A 75 11.08 -7.81 2.14
CA GLN A 75 10.69 -7.40 0.79
C GLN A 75 9.61 -8.31 0.19
N ILE A 76 8.55 -7.65 -0.30
CA ILE A 76 7.48 -8.23 -1.11
C ILE A 76 7.33 -7.39 -2.38
N LEU A 77 7.16 -8.01 -3.54
CA LEU A 77 6.96 -7.31 -4.81
C LEU A 77 5.53 -7.50 -5.33
N VAL A 78 4.82 -6.38 -5.49
CA VAL A 78 3.44 -6.29 -5.94
C VAL A 78 3.41 -5.66 -7.32
N PHE A 79 3.04 -6.42 -8.33
CA PHE A 79 2.97 -5.93 -9.71
C PHE A 79 1.57 -5.46 -10.12
N SER A 80 0.54 -5.71 -9.30
CA SER A 80 -0.79 -5.16 -9.54
C SER A 80 -0.85 -3.65 -9.27
N LYS A 81 -1.59 -2.94 -10.11
CA LYS A 81 -1.85 -1.49 -10.03
C LYS A 81 -2.91 -1.18 -8.96
N THR A 82 -2.57 -1.45 -7.71
CA THR A 82 -3.44 -1.29 -6.52
C THR A 82 -2.84 -0.29 -5.51
N SER A 83 -2.14 0.74 -6.01
CA SER A 83 -1.53 1.83 -5.23
C SER A 83 -1.88 3.19 -5.84
N LYS A 84 -1.58 4.29 -5.14
CA LYS A 84 -1.60 5.67 -5.66
C LYS A 84 -0.71 5.85 -6.90
N GLN A 85 0.39 5.12 -6.98
CA GLN A 85 1.37 5.24 -8.08
C GLN A 85 1.13 4.26 -9.26
N THR A 86 -0.14 4.02 -9.64
CA THR A 86 -0.53 3.02 -10.66
C THR A 86 0.20 3.15 -11.99
N ALA A 87 0.52 4.38 -12.42
CA ALA A 87 1.18 4.65 -13.69
C ALA A 87 2.58 4.02 -13.80
N LEU A 88 3.26 3.80 -12.67
CA LEU A 88 4.62 3.27 -12.62
C LEU A 88 4.68 1.76 -12.33
N ILE A 89 3.57 1.16 -11.92
CA ILE A 89 3.52 -0.23 -11.45
C ILE A 89 3.11 -1.17 -12.60
N GLY A 90 3.79 -2.31 -12.71
CA GLY A 90 3.41 -3.42 -13.59
C GLY A 90 4.34 -4.63 -13.40
N PRO A 91 4.13 -5.74 -14.14
CA PRO A 91 4.93 -6.97 -13.99
C PRO A 91 6.46 -6.77 -14.04
N GLY A 92 6.94 -5.91 -14.93
CA GLY A 92 8.37 -5.58 -15.07
C GLY A 92 8.90 -4.44 -14.17
N ASN A 93 8.01 -3.74 -13.46
CA ASN A 93 8.37 -2.67 -12.52
C ASN A 93 7.43 -2.71 -11.30
N PRO A 94 7.44 -3.79 -10.50
CA PRO A 94 6.55 -3.92 -9.35
C PRO A 94 6.84 -2.87 -8.26
N ARG A 95 5.81 -2.56 -7.47
CA ARG A 95 5.98 -1.87 -6.20
C ARG A 95 6.62 -2.83 -5.21
N ALA A 96 7.68 -2.39 -4.53
CA ALA A 96 8.20 -3.09 -3.37
C ALA A 96 7.46 -2.66 -2.11
N LEU A 97 7.15 -3.61 -1.24
CA LEU A 97 6.68 -3.41 0.12
C LEU A 97 7.72 -4.00 1.08
N TYR A 98 7.95 -3.32 2.19
CA TYR A 98 8.78 -3.77 3.31
C TYR A 98 8.00 -3.50 4.59
N PHE A 99 8.26 -4.28 5.64
CA PHE A 99 7.56 -4.12 6.89
C PHE A 99 8.42 -4.51 8.10
N SER A 100 8.16 -3.86 9.22
CA SER A 100 8.51 -4.28 10.57
C SER A 100 7.22 -4.48 11.36
N SER A 101 7.29 -4.62 12.69
CA SER A 101 6.08 -4.78 13.50
C SER A 101 5.16 -3.56 13.46
N ASN A 102 5.71 -2.36 13.26
CA ASN A 102 4.98 -1.08 13.45
C ASN A 102 5.15 -0.10 12.27
N CYS A 103 5.84 -0.49 11.20
CA CYS A 103 6.12 0.39 10.07
C CYS A 103 6.14 -0.41 8.76
N TYR A 104 5.46 0.13 7.75
CA TYR A 104 5.26 -0.47 6.42
C TYR A 104 5.71 0.56 5.40
N VAL A 105 6.62 0.16 4.51
CA VAL A 105 7.24 1.04 3.53
C VAL A 105 6.97 0.50 2.13
N GLY A 106 6.28 1.27 1.32
CA GLY A 106 6.13 1.05 -0.11
C GLY A 106 7.14 1.87 -0.91
N TYR A 107 7.69 1.28 -1.97
CA TYR A 107 8.58 1.96 -2.91
C TYR A 107 8.27 1.52 -4.33
N VAL A 108 8.06 2.48 -5.23
CA VAL A 108 7.96 2.21 -6.67
C VAL A 108 9.19 2.76 -7.35
N PRO A 109 9.99 1.95 -8.07
CA PRO A 109 11.14 2.48 -8.79
C PRO A 109 10.73 3.55 -9.81
N GLY A 110 11.40 4.70 -9.74
CA GLY A 110 11.07 5.90 -10.51
C GLY A 110 9.97 6.78 -9.90
N GLY A 111 9.44 6.40 -8.73
CA GLY A 111 8.42 7.14 -8.00
C GLY A 111 8.85 7.49 -6.58
N ALA A 112 7.87 7.61 -5.70
CA ALA A 112 8.02 7.99 -4.31
C ALA A 112 8.01 6.79 -3.35
N VAL A 113 8.39 7.06 -2.12
CA VAL A 113 8.22 6.16 -0.98
C VAL A 113 6.91 6.48 -0.28
N GLU A 114 6.10 5.46 -0.02
CA GLU A 114 4.86 5.52 0.76
C GLU A 114 5.14 4.88 2.12
N VAL A 115 4.72 5.48 3.24
CA VAL A 115 4.92 4.89 4.56
C VAL A 115 3.63 4.86 5.35
N ALA A 116 3.33 3.72 5.96
CA ALA A 116 2.35 3.59 7.02
C ALA A 116 3.08 3.25 8.33
N VAL A 117 2.82 3.98 9.39
CA VAL A 117 3.53 3.81 10.67
C VAL A 117 2.58 3.99 11.84
N GLN A 118 2.77 3.20 12.90
CA GLN A 118 1.95 3.32 14.11
C GLN A 118 2.40 4.51 14.98
N ASP A 119 1.43 5.34 15.36
CA ASP A 119 1.54 6.40 16.35
C ASP A 119 0.66 6.07 17.57
N SER A 120 1.17 6.35 18.78
CA SER A 120 0.49 6.00 20.02
C SER A 120 -0.85 6.70 20.26
N ARG A 121 -1.10 7.84 19.61
CA ARG A 121 -2.32 8.62 19.75
C ARG A 121 -3.22 8.51 18.52
N LEU A 122 -2.63 8.47 17.33
CA LEU A 122 -3.35 8.51 16.06
C LEU A 122 -3.65 7.13 15.47
N GLY A 123 -3.02 6.07 15.96
CA GLY A 123 -3.04 4.76 15.29
C GLY A 123 -2.18 4.79 14.04
N THR A 124 -2.68 4.26 12.91
CA THR A 124 -1.91 4.20 11.66
C THR A 124 -1.82 5.58 11.01
N VAL A 125 -0.60 6.09 10.81
CA VAL A 125 -0.32 7.36 10.13
C VAL A 125 0.34 7.12 8.78
N PHE A 126 -0.11 7.86 7.77
CA PHE A 126 0.32 7.68 6.38
C PHE A 126 1.16 8.87 5.90
N TYR A 127 2.24 8.56 5.19
CA TYR A 127 3.18 9.53 4.66
C TYR A 127 3.52 9.23 3.20
N HIS A 128 3.79 10.31 2.47
CA HIS A 128 4.39 10.30 1.16
C HIS A 128 5.76 10.97 1.25
N ILE A 129 6.80 10.28 0.77
CA ILE A 129 8.18 10.74 0.78
C ILE A 129 8.66 10.83 -0.67
N ASP A 130 8.78 12.06 -1.19
CA ASP A 130 9.52 12.31 -2.43
C ASP A 130 11.01 12.10 -2.11
N ILE A 131 11.59 11.02 -2.64
CA ILE A 131 13.00 10.67 -2.44
C ILE A 131 13.96 11.58 -3.23
N GLY A 132 13.42 12.49 -4.03
CA GLY A 132 14.16 13.58 -4.65
C GLY A 132 15.20 13.12 -5.68
N ASN A 133 16.14 14.02 -5.96
CA ASN A 133 17.35 13.77 -6.73
C ASN A 133 18.40 14.82 -6.34
N ASP A 134 19.54 14.89 -7.03
CA ASP A 134 20.61 15.83 -6.67
C ASP A 134 20.19 17.30 -6.75
N ALA A 135 19.12 17.62 -7.49
CA ALA A 135 18.55 18.96 -7.60
C ALA A 135 17.33 19.21 -6.70
N ARG A 136 16.73 18.17 -6.11
CA ARG A 136 15.51 18.26 -5.28
C ARG A 136 15.69 17.48 -3.99
N PRO A 137 15.68 18.15 -2.82
CA PRO A 137 15.85 17.46 -1.55
C PRO A 137 14.69 16.52 -1.27
N VAL A 138 14.92 15.57 -0.37
CA VAL A 138 13.88 14.67 0.11
C VAL A 138 12.79 15.47 0.82
N LYS A 139 11.52 15.19 0.50
CA LYS A 139 10.36 15.85 1.09
C LYS A 139 9.43 14.82 1.72
N VAL A 140 9.10 15.01 2.99
CA VAL A 140 8.16 14.17 3.73
C VAL A 140 6.85 14.95 3.92
N GLU A 141 5.75 14.32 3.54
CA GLU A 141 4.40 14.86 3.68
C GLU A 141 3.51 13.83 4.38
N ARG A 142 2.77 14.27 5.40
CA ARG A 142 1.71 13.45 5.99
C ARG A 142 0.49 13.54 5.08
N ASP A 143 -0.07 12.39 4.72
CA ASP A 143 -1.26 12.31 3.89
C ASP A 143 -2.49 12.02 4.77
N THR A 144 -3.44 12.94 4.77
CA THR A 144 -4.71 12.84 5.50
C THR A 144 -5.91 12.75 4.56
N SER A 145 -5.70 12.55 3.26
CA SER A 145 -6.78 12.54 2.26
C SER A 145 -6.67 11.36 1.28
N GLU A 146 -5.71 11.37 0.37
CA GLU A 146 -5.65 10.40 -0.73
C GLU A 146 -5.40 8.99 -0.20
N CYS A 147 -4.51 8.82 0.78
CA CYS A 147 -4.34 7.53 1.47
C CYS A 147 -5.64 7.08 2.17
N MET A 148 -6.39 8.01 2.78
CA MET A 148 -7.59 7.69 3.57
C MET A 148 -8.73 7.17 2.68
N SER A 149 -8.77 7.58 1.41
CA SER A 149 -9.75 7.09 0.42
C SER A 149 -9.76 5.56 0.27
N CYS A 150 -8.65 4.90 0.59
CA CYS A 150 -8.54 3.45 0.63
C CYS A 150 -8.41 2.94 2.06
N HIS A 151 -7.60 3.59 2.90
CA HIS A 151 -7.17 3.09 4.21
C HIS A 151 -8.05 3.46 5.40
N ALA A 152 -9.11 4.24 5.22
CA ALA A 152 -10.08 4.58 6.26
C ALA A 152 -11.51 4.32 5.78
N THR A 153 -11.74 3.13 5.21
CA THR A 153 -13.01 2.75 4.59
C THR A 153 -13.66 1.60 5.36
N GLY A 154 -14.85 1.15 4.95
CA GLY A 154 -15.48 -0.04 5.53
C GLY A 154 -14.60 -1.31 5.47
N ARG A 155 -13.57 -1.34 4.62
CA ARG A 155 -12.58 -2.44 4.58
C ARG A 155 -11.63 -2.45 5.78
N THR A 156 -11.50 -1.32 6.46
CA THR A 156 -10.67 -1.12 7.65
C THR A 156 -11.54 -0.65 8.81
N GLU A 157 -12.80 -1.09 8.85
CA GLU A 157 -13.77 -0.75 9.90
C GLU A 157 -14.00 0.77 10.09
N ASN A 158 -13.78 1.55 9.02
CA ASN A 158 -13.82 3.02 9.01
C ASN A 158 -12.83 3.67 9.99
N VAL A 159 -11.69 3.02 10.25
CA VAL A 159 -10.54 3.60 10.94
C VAL A 159 -9.28 3.51 10.07
N PRO A 160 -8.31 4.43 10.20
CA PRO A 160 -7.04 4.35 9.50
C PRO A 160 -6.31 3.02 9.79
N GLY A 161 -6.23 2.18 8.76
CA GLY A 161 -5.76 0.80 8.91
C GLY A 161 -5.11 0.25 7.64
N LEU A 162 -4.53 -0.94 7.78
CA LEU A 162 -3.87 -1.64 6.69
C LEU A 162 -4.77 -2.73 6.15
N MET A 163 -4.55 -3.08 4.89
CA MET A 163 -5.23 -4.20 4.25
C MET A 163 -4.32 -4.81 3.21
N ILE A 164 -4.47 -6.11 3.01
CA ILE A 164 -3.82 -6.84 1.93
C ILE A 164 -4.91 -7.31 0.99
N ARG A 165 -4.68 -7.13 -0.31
CA ARG A 165 -5.63 -7.53 -1.34
C ARG A 165 -4.98 -8.55 -2.25
N SER A 166 -5.72 -9.60 -2.56
CA SER A 166 -5.45 -10.51 -3.68
C SER A 166 -6.40 -10.13 -4.82
N VAL A 167 -5.85 -9.97 -6.03
CA VAL A 167 -6.59 -9.54 -7.22
C VAL A 167 -6.23 -10.39 -8.42
N TYR A 168 -6.99 -10.25 -9.50
CA TYR A 168 -6.70 -10.90 -10.78
C TYR A 168 -6.20 -9.85 -11.77
N PRO A 169 -4.87 -9.64 -11.87
CA PRO A 169 -4.32 -8.61 -12.74
C PRO A 169 -4.32 -9.05 -14.21
N ASP A 170 -4.60 -8.10 -15.12
CA ASP A 170 -4.32 -8.28 -16.54
C ASP A 170 -2.80 -8.24 -16.83
N GLU A 171 -2.40 -8.41 -18.10
CA GLU A 171 -0.99 -8.37 -18.51
C GLU A 171 -0.27 -7.06 -18.19
N ASN A 172 -1.03 -5.96 -18.03
CA ASN A 172 -0.52 -4.65 -17.66
C ASN A 172 -0.55 -4.43 -16.14
N GLY A 173 -1.05 -5.38 -15.36
CA GLY A 173 -1.19 -5.28 -13.90
C GLY A 173 -2.50 -4.66 -13.43
N HIS A 174 -3.46 -4.32 -14.29
CA HIS A 174 -4.74 -3.77 -13.87
C HIS A 174 -5.64 -4.86 -13.27
N PRO A 175 -6.22 -4.65 -12.08
CA PRO A 175 -7.19 -5.59 -11.54
C PRO A 175 -8.42 -5.75 -12.45
N MET A 176 -8.70 -6.98 -12.88
CA MET A 176 -9.92 -7.33 -13.61
C MET A 176 -11.10 -7.34 -12.63
N LEU A 177 -11.82 -6.22 -12.55
CA LEU A 177 -12.88 -6.03 -11.55
C LEU A 177 -14.01 -7.08 -11.62
N SER A 178 -14.26 -7.66 -12.81
CA SER A 178 -15.26 -8.73 -13.01
C SER A 178 -14.95 -10.01 -12.24
N LEU A 179 -13.68 -10.24 -11.86
CA LEU A 179 -13.25 -11.36 -11.03
C LEU A 179 -13.22 -11.02 -9.53
N GLY A 180 -13.58 -9.79 -9.18
CA GLY A 180 -13.56 -9.32 -7.80
C GLY A 180 -12.16 -9.16 -7.22
N SER A 181 -12.08 -9.22 -5.90
CA SER A 181 -10.85 -9.08 -5.13
C SER A 181 -11.08 -9.61 -3.72
N GLY A 182 -10.10 -10.33 -3.18
CA GLY A 182 -10.12 -10.81 -1.79
C GLY A 182 -9.38 -9.85 -0.86
N LEU A 183 -9.92 -9.65 0.36
CA LEU A 183 -9.14 -9.16 1.49
C LEU A 183 -8.47 -10.35 2.15
N ILE A 184 -7.15 -10.30 2.25
CA ILE A 184 -6.34 -11.42 2.71
C ILE A 184 -5.94 -11.21 4.15
N THR A 185 -6.19 -12.22 4.97
CA THR A 185 -5.70 -12.34 6.33
C THR A 185 -5.01 -13.69 6.50
N HIS A 186 -4.44 -13.91 7.69
CA HIS A 186 -3.87 -15.20 8.04
C HIS A 186 -4.85 -16.38 7.98
N GLU A 187 -6.16 -16.16 8.00
CA GLU A 187 -7.19 -17.20 7.92
C GLU A 187 -7.52 -17.60 6.47
N THR A 188 -7.19 -16.76 5.49
CA THR A 188 -7.52 -17.01 4.09
C THR A 188 -6.79 -18.24 3.53
N PRO A 189 -7.42 -19.20 2.84
CA PRO A 189 -6.70 -20.34 2.27
C PRO A 189 -5.62 -19.93 1.24
N ILE A 190 -4.47 -20.63 1.19
CA ILE A 190 -3.38 -20.35 0.22
C ILE A 190 -3.87 -20.26 -1.25
N PRO A 191 -4.81 -21.10 -1.73
CA PRO A 191 -5.34 -20.99 -3.10
C PRO A 191 -5.96 -19.64 -3.45
N GLU A 192 -6.37 -18.83 -2.48
CA GLU A 192 -6.98 -17.51 -2.70
C GLU A 192 -5.97 -16.36 -2.59
N ARG A 193 -4.72 -16.65 -2.19
CA ARG A 193 -3.70 -15.64 -1.88
C ARG A 193 -2.84 -15.24 -3.08
N TRP A 194 -2.28 -14.03 -2.93
CA TRP A 194 -1.17 -13.45 -3.70
C TRP A 194 -1.43 -13.10 -5.17
N GLY A 195 -2.68 -13.02 -5.60
CA GLY A 195 -3.00 -12.49 -6.93
C GLY A 195 -2.53 -11.04 -7.07
N GLY A 196 -1.67 -10.75 -8.06
CA GLY A 196 -0.99 -9.45 -8.19
C GLY A 196 0.41 -9.36 -7.59
N TYR A 197 0.93 -10.45 -7.03
CA TYR A 197 2.22 -10.49 -6.32
C TYR A 197 3.17 -11.46 -7.01
N TRP A 198 4.45 -11.09 -7.01
CA TRP A 198 5.51 -12.07 -7.19
C TRP A 198 5.69 -12.85 -5.89
N VAL A 199 5.86 -14.17 -6.00
CA VAL A 199 6.00 -15.11 -4.88
C VAL A 199 7.21 -15.99 -5.19
N THR A 200 8.25 -15.90 -4.38
CA THR A 200 9.44 -16.74 -4.47
C THR A 200 9.54 -17.66 -3.26
N GLY A 201 10.22 -18.80 -3.42
CA GLY A 201 10.34 -19.82 -2.39
C GLY A 201 9.44 -21.04 -2.65
N ALA A 202 9.46 -21.98 -1.71
CA ALA A 202 8.73 -23.25 -1.86
C ALA A 202 7.30 -23.13 -1.29
N VAL A 203 6.31 -23.40 -2.14
CA VAL A 203 4.89 -23.52 -1.76
C VAL A 203 4.42 -24.89 -2.20
N SER A 204 3.75 -25.63 -1.32
CA SER A 204 3.22 -26.98 -1.63
C SER A 204 1.75 -26.96 -2.08
N MET A 205 1.16 -25.76 -2.22
CA MET A 205 -0.23 -25.57 -2.60
C MET A 205 -0.34 -24.56 -3.75
N PRO A 206 -1.31 -24.73 -4.66
CA PRO A 206 -1.54 -23.77 -5.74
C PRO A 206 -1.95 -22.42 -5.16
N HIS A 207 -1.62 -21.32 -5.85
CA HIS A 207 -1.95 -19.95 -5.45
C HIS A 207 -2.15 -19.04 -6.68
N LEU A 208 -2.60 -17.80 -6.44
CA LEU A 208 -2.86 -16.80 -7.50
C LEU A 208 -1.64 -15.94 -7.86
N GLY A 209 -0.56 -16.01 -7.09
CA GLY A 209 0.70 -15.31 -7.41
C GLY A 209 1.38 -15.77 -8.70
N ASN A 210 2.35 -14.97 -9.16
CA ASN A 210 3.20 -15.23 -10.33
C ASN A 210 2.46 -15.32 -11.69
N THR A 211 1.26 -14.73 -11.81
CA THR A 211 0.49 -14.81 -13.06
C THR A 211 -0.30 -13.52 -13.35
N THR A 212 -0.48 -13.27 -14.64
CA THR A 212 -1.45 -12.30 -15.19
C THR A 212 -2.49 -13.05 -16.00
N TYR A 213 -3.61 -12.40 -16.30
CA TYR A 213 -4.76 -13.01 -16.98
C TYR A 213 -5.16 -12.20 -18.22
N GLN A 214 -5.64 -12.89 -19.26
CA GLN A 214 -6.24 -12.26 -20.44
C GLN A 214 -7.77 -12.38 -20.43
N ASP A 215 -8.30 -13.50 -19.94
CA ASP A 215 -9.73 -13.76 -19.81
C ASP A 215 -10.07 -14.20 -18.38
N ALA A 216 -11.19 -13.69 -17.89
CA ALA A 216 -11.73 -13.97 -16.57
C ALA A 216 -11.99 -15.46 -16.34
N ARG A 217 -12.36 -16.21 -17.39
CA ARG A 217 -12.71 -17.64 -17.28
C ARG A 217 -11.53 -18.56 -16.98
N SER A 218 -10.30 -18.04 -16.99
CA SER A 218 -9.06 -18.80 -16.80
C SER A 218 -8.37 -18.55 -15.46
N ALA A 219 -9.03 -17.83 -14.56
CA ALA A 219 -8.47 -17.35 -13.32
C ALA A 219 -8.46 -18.40 -12.21
N GLU A 220 -7.60 -19.40 -12.34
CA GLU A 220 -7.46 -20.49 -11.37
C GLU A 220 -6.08 -20.49 -10.68
N PRO A 221 -6.02 -20.86 -9.38
CA PRO A 221 -4.76 -21.03 -8.67
C PRO A 221 -3.97 -22.21 -9.25
N ALA A 222 -2.65 -22.07 -9.32
CA ALA A 222 -1.78 -23.13 -9.83
C ALA A 222 -0.41 -23.09 -9.14
N MET A 223 0.34 -24.19 -9.29
CA MET A 223 1.72 -24.29 -8.85
C MET A 223 2.61 -23.50 -9.82
N ARG A 224 3.21 -22.39 -9.34
CA ARG A 224 4.10 -21.53 -10.14
C ARG A 224 5.37 -21.21 -9.35
N PRO A 225 6.22 -22.19 -9.04
CA PRO A 225 7.39 -21.97 -8.20
C PRO A 225 8.42 -21.06 -8.89
N LEU A 226 8.96 -20.11 -8.14
CA LEU A 226 10.07 -19.26 -8.56
C LEU A 226 11.15 -19.28 -7.47
N ALA A 227 12.39 -19.54 -7.85
CA ALA A 227 13.53 -19.43 -6.92
C ALA A 227 13.87 -17.96 -6.64
N ASP A 228 13.87 -17.15 -7.70
CA ASP A 228 14.08 -15.71 -7.65
C ASP A 228 13.32 -15.04 -8.83
N LEU A 229 13.53 -13.72 -9.00
CA LEU A 229 12.88 -12.91 -10.02
C LEU A 229 13.83 -12.49 -11.15
N THR A 230 14.89 -13.27 -11.38
CA THR A 230 15.81 -13.04 -12.50
C THR A 230 15.04 -13.07 -13.82
N GLY A 231 15.25 -12.05 -14.65
CA GLY A 231 14.53 -11.88 -15.92
C GLY A 231 13.06 -11.46 -15.80
N LYS A 232 12.55 -11.25 -14.58
CA LYS A 232 11.22 -10.64 -14.32
C LYS A 232 11.34 -9.17 -13.93
N VAL A 233 12.37 -8.83 -13.15
CA VAL A 233 12.60 -7.48 -12.64
C VAL A 233 14.06 -7.08 -12.79
N ASP A 234 14.32 -5.78 -12.79
CA ASP A 234 15.68 -5.22 -12.82
C ASP A 234 16.31 -5.24 -11.42
N ALA A 235 17.40 -5.99 -11.27
CA ALA A 235 18.12 -6.16 -10.00
C ALA A 235 18.70 -4.86 -9.44
N ALA A 236 18.98 -3.86 -10.28
CA ALA A 236 19.51 -2.58 -9.83
C ALA A 236 18.46 -1.72 -9.10
N LYS A 237 17.17 -2.09 -9.18
CA LYS A 237 16.05 -1.30 -8.62
C LYS A 237 15.57 -1.79 -7.26
N TYR A 238 15.97 -2.98 -6.81
CA TYR A 238 15.46 -3.59 -5.59
C TYR A 238 16.59 -4.06 -4.67
N PRO A 239 16.39 -4.03 -3.34
CA PRO A 239 17.34 -4.57 -2.40
C PRO A 239 17.62 -6.07 -2.58
N ARG A 240 16.60 -6.85 -2.96
CA ARG A 240 16.67 -8.30 -3.16
C ARG A 240 16.00 -8.72 -4.47
N MET A 241 16.39 -9.89 -4.98
CA MET A 241 15.75 -10.52 -6.15
C MET A 241 14.60 -11.46 -5.80
N THR A 242 14.08 -11.38 -4.57
CA THR A 242 13.07 -12.29 -4.02
C THR A 242 11.87 -11.50 -3.50
N SER A 243 10.73 -12.17 -3.50
CA SER A 243 9.51 -11.75 -2.82
C SER A 243 9.04 -12.97 -2.02
N ASP A 244 9.70 -13.19 -0.88
CA ASP A 244 9.70 -14.48 -0.20
C ASP A 244 8.33 -14.82 0.39
N ILE A 245 7.88 -16.06 0.21
CA ILE A 245 6.62 -16.55 0.77
C ILE A 245 6.53 -16.34 2.29
N VAL A 246 7.62 -16.48 3.03
CA VAL A 246 7.61 -16.27 4.48
C VAL A 246 7.31 -14.81 4.79
N ALA A 247 7.88 -13.87 4.04
CA ALA A 247 7.58 -12.45 4.21
C ALA A 247 6.11 -12.14 3.91
N LEU A 248 5.57 -12.70 2.81
CA LEU A 248 4.14 -12.59 2.47
C LEU A 248 3.24 -13.10 3.60
N MET A 249 3.51 -14.30 4.10
CA MET A 249 2.71 -14.90 5.18
C MET A 249 2.80 -14.08 6.48
N VAL A 250 3.98 -13.60 6.84
CA VAL A 250 4.15 -12.76 8.04
C VAL A 250 3.41 -11.44 7.89
N LEU A 251 3.44 -10.80 6.71
CA LEU A 251 2.68 -9.58 6.46
C LEU A 251 1.17 -9.81 6.67
N GLU A 252 0.65 -10.93 6.16
CA GLU A 252 -0.77 -11.32 6.28
C GLU A 252 -1.22 -11.66 7.70
N HIS A 253 -0.29 -11.89 8.62
CA HIS A 253 -0.56 -12.02 10.05
C HIS A 253 -0.64 -10.68 10.79
N GLN A 254 -0.16 -9.59 10.18
CA GLN A 254 -0.12 -8.26 10.81
C GLN A 254 -1.29 -7.36 10.40
N CYS A 255 -2.12 -7.80 9.45
CA CYS A 255 -3.28 -7.09 8.94
C CYS A 255 -4.58 -7.80 9.34
#